data_AF-A0A9D7VU63-F1
#
_entry.id   AF-A0A9D7VU63-F1
#
_cell.length_a   1.000
_cell.length_b   1.000
_cell.length_c   1.000
_cell.angle_alpha   90.00
_cell.angle_beta   90.00
_cell.angle_gamma   90.00
#
_symmetry.space_group_name_H-M   'P 1'
#
loop_
_entity.id
_entity.type
_entity.pdbx_description
1 polymer ?
#
loop_
_entity_poly.entity_id
_entity_poly.type
_entity_poly.pdbx_seq_one_letter_code
_entity_poly.pdbx_strand_id
1 'polypeptide(L)'
;CNRLRNPRATVPASSIAIAGTQAGIYPFDSPGGWRIIGRLPFTVFQPQADQPALFQANDRIRFEAVTPEVFKELEQRPIASLIKQATRW
;
A
#
# COMPACT_ATOMS: atom_id res chain seq x y z
N CYS A 1 -5.24 -15.75 10.50
CA CYS A 1 -4.49 -14.72 11.26
C CYS A 1 -5.45 -13.68 11.83
N ASN A 2 -5.55 -13.52 13.15
CA ASN A 2 -6.46 -12.51 13.73
C ASN A 2 -5.79 -11.14 13.84
N ARG A 3 -6.60 -10.07 13.77
CA ARG A 3 -6.17 -8.71 14.11
C ARG A 3 -5.62 -8.66 15.54
N LEU A 4 -4.78 -7.67 15.82
CA LEU A 4 -4.27 -7.41 17.16
C LEU A 4 -5.42 -7.15 18.14
N ARG A 5 -5.23 -7.62 19.38
CA ARG A 5 -6.14 -7.36 20.49
C ARG A 5 -6.16 -5.87 20.85
N ASN A 6 -4.98 -5.26 20.89
CA ASN A 6 -4.79 -3.82 21.08
C ASN A 6 -4.30 -3.22 19.76
N PRO A 7 -5.11 -2.39 19.08
CA PRO A 7 -4.69 -1.70 17.87
C PRO A 7 -3.51 -0.76 18.11
N ARG A 8 -2.70 -0.53 17.08
CA ARG A 8 -1.71 0.55 17.09
C ARG A 8 -2.43 1.88 17.03
N ALA A 9 -1.94 2.86 17.79
CA ALA A 9 -2.42 4.24 17.72
C ALA A 9 -2.16 4.86 16.34
N THR A 10 -1.03 4.50 15.71
CA THR A 10 -0.67 4.96 14.38
C THR A 10 -0.06 3.82 13.58
N VAL A 11 -0.60 3.60 12.39
CA VAL A 11 -0.05 2.81 11.31
C VAL A 11 0.34 3.78 10.19
N PRO A 12 1.60 3.77 9.71
CA PRO A 12 2.02 4.68 8.65
C PRO A 12 1.25 4.48 7.34
N ALA A 13 1.06 5.57 6.60
CA ALA A 13 0.52 5.53 5.25
C ALA A 13 1.31 4.58 4.34
N SER A 14 0.58 4.01 3.39
CA SER A 14 1.04 3.00 2.44
C SER A 14 1.49 1.67 3.08
N SER A 15 1.15 1.41 4.34
CA SER A 15 1.40 0.11 4.99
C SER A 15 0.50 -0.98 4.42
N ILE A 16 1.08 -2.14 4.11
CA ILE A 16 0.36 -3.35 3.68
C ILE A 16 0.10 -4.21 4.91
N ALA A 17 -1.13 -4.64 5.08
CA ALA A 17 -1.54 -5.40 6.26
C ALA A 17 -2.53 -6.52 5.95
N ILE A 18 -2.60 -7.50 6.85
CA ILE A 18 -3.52 -8.62 6.77
C ILE A 18 -4.35 -8.79 8.05
N ALA A 19 -5.59 -9.20 7.88
CA ALA A 19 -6.46 -9.71 8.93
C ALA A 19 -7.43 -10.76 8.35
N GLY A 20 -7.47 -11.94 8.97
CA GLY A 20 -8.22 -13.07 8.45
C GLY A 20 -7.69 -13.49 7.08
N THR A 21 -8.60 -13.49 6.10
CA THR A 21 -8.35 -13.75 4.67
C THR A 21 -8.23 -12.47 3.85
N GLN A 22 -8.26 -11.30 4.50
CA GLN A 22 -8.19 -10.00 3.84
C GLN A 22 -6.78 -9.43 3.89
N ALA A 23 -6.40 -8.77 2.80
CA ALA A 23 -5.25 -7.87 2.73
C ALA A 23 -5.75 -6.46 2.44
N GLY A 24 -5.05 -5.46 2.96
CA GLY A 24 -5.42 -4.06 2.79
C GLY A 24 -4.19 -3.17 2.82
N ILE A 25 -4.34 -1.98 2.24
CA ILE A 25 -3.33 -0.93 2.28
C ILE A 25 -3.93 0.22 3.09
N TYR A 26 -3.18 0.74 4.05
CA TYR A 26 -3.54 1.94 4.78
C TYR A 26 -3.22 3.17 3.91
N PRO A 27 -4.20 3.94 3.41
CA PRO A 27 -3.92 5.08 2.53
C PRO A 27 -3.31 6.29 3.28
N PHE A 28 -3.54 6.37 4.59
CA PHE A 28 -3.07 7.47 5.45
C PHE A 28 -2.59 6.93 6.80
N ASP A 29 -1.89 7.80 7.53
CA ASP A 29 -1.58 7.58 8.94
C ASP A 29 -2.89 7.44 9.74
N SER A 30 -3.09 6.28 10.34
CA SER A 30 -4.35 5.99 11.04
C SER A 30 -4.20 4.90 12.10
N PRO A 31 -5.06 4.85 13.13
CA PRO A 31 -5.09 3.74 14.07
C PRO A 31 -5.43 2.42 13.36
N GLY A 32 -4.78 1.32 13.73
CA GLY A 32 -4.94 0.06 13.01
C GLY A 32 -4.55 -1.18 13.79
N GLY A 33 -5.42 -2.19 13.75
CA GLY A 33 -5.21 -3.48 14.41
C GLY A 33 -4.68 -4.58 13.48
N TRP A 34 -4.50 -4.33 12.18
CA TRP A 34 -4.10 -5.38 11.26
C TRP A 34 -2.60 -5.70 11.41
N ARG A 35 -2.21 -6.90 11.00
CA ARG A 35 -0.81 -7.33 11.03
C ARG A 35 -0.10 -6.71 9.83
N ILE A 36 0.81 -5.78 10.07
CA ILE A 36 1.60 -5.14 9.02
C ILE A 36 2.63 -6.14 8.51
N ILE A 37 2.72 -6.28 7.18
CA ILE A 37 3.63 -7.22 6.50
C ILE A 37 4.59 -6.52 5.54
N GLY A 38 4.39 -5.22 5.28
CA GLY A 38 5.25 -4.43 4.40
C GLY A 38 4.70 -3.03 4.20
N ARG A 39 5.29 -2.29 3.27
CA ARG A 39 4.88 -0.93 2.88
C ARG A 39 5.08 -0.78 1.38
N LEU A 40 4.32 0.13 0.75
CA LEU A 40 4.58 0.59 -0.60
C LEU A 40 5.46 1.85 -0.56
N PRO A 41 6.37 2.04 -1.54
CA PRO A 41 7.24 3.21 -1.62
C PRO A 41 6.53 4.46 -2.16
N PHE A 42 5.20 4.42 -2.37
CA PHE A 42 4.45 5.51 -2.96
C PHE A 42 3.07 5.68 -2.33
N THR A 43 2.49 6.86 -2.51
CA THR A 43 1.14 7.20 -2.05
C THR A 43 0.08 6.51 -2.90
N VAL A 44 -0.86 5.82 -2.26
CA VAL A 44 -1.96 5.11 -2.96
C VAL A 44 -3.25 5.90 -3.04
N PHE A 45 -3.37 6.98 -2.27
CA PHE A 45 -4.53 7.85 -2.29
C PHE A 45 -4.14 9.32 -2.10
N GLN A 46 -4.51 10.18 -3.04
CA GLN A 46 -4.25 11.62 -3.01
C GLN A 46 -5.54 12.40 -3.28
N PRO A 47 -6.19 13.00 -2.25
CA PRO A 47 -7.50 13.61 -2.38
C PRO A 47 -7.61 14.70 -3.45
N GLN A 48 -6.51 15.41 -3.71
CA GLN A 48 -6.44 16.57 -4.61
C GLN A 48 -6.02 16.21 -6.06
N ALA A 49 -5.81 14.93 -6.36
CA ALA A 49 -5.47 14.50 -7.72
C ALA A 49 -6.73 14.28 -8.56
N ASP A 50 -6.63 14.43 -9.88
CA ASP A 50 -7.73 14.16 -10.82
C ASP A 50 -8.29 12.73 -10.66
N GLN A 51 -7.41 11.78 -10.34
CA GLN A 51 -7.76 10.43 -9.93
C GLN A 51 -7.25 10.18 -8.50
N PRO A 52 -8.10 10.36 -7.46
CA PRO A 52 -7.64 10.32 -6.08
C PRO A 52 -7.16 8.95 -5.61
N ALA A 53 -7.79 7.88 -6.07
CA ALA A 53 -7.44 6.51 -5.71
C ALA A 53 -6.62 5.86 -6.82
N LEU A 54 -5.48 5.29 -6.44
CA LEU A 54 -4.61 4.55 -7.36
C LEU A 54 -5.29 3.28 -7.91
N PHE A 55 -6.11 2.63 -7.09
CA PHE A 55 -6.80 1.39 -7.42
C PHE A 55 -8.32 1.64 -7.50
N GLN A 56 -8.98 0.92 -8.41
CA GLN A 56 -10.42 0.92 -8.59
C GLN A 56 -11.03 -0.41 -8.13
N ALA A 57 -12.35 -0.41 -7.94
CA ALA A 57 -13.07 -1.65 -7.68
C ALA A 57 -12.84 -2.65 -8.82
N ASN A 58 -12.63 -3.92 -8.47
CA ASN A 58 -12.30 -5.03 -9.37
C ASN A 58 -10.86 -5.07 -9.90
N ASP A 59 -9.98 -4.15 -9.49
CA ASP A 59 -8.56 -4.29 -9.78
C ASP A 59 -7.95 -5.51 -9.08
N ARG A 60 -7.00 -6.16 -9.76
CA ARG A 60 -6.20 -7.25 -9.19
C ARG A 60 -4.84 -6.71 -8.80
N ILE A 61 -4.47 -6.92 -7.53
CA ILE A 61 -3.21 -6.42 -6.97
C ILE A 61 -2.32 -7.61 -6.63
N ARG A 62 -1.07 -7.55 -7.07
CA ARG A 62 0.00 -8.46 -6.67
C ARG A 62 1.10 -7.66 -6.00
N PHE A 63 1.55 -8.10 -4.83
CA PHE A 63 2.70 -7.52 -4.15
C PHE A 63 3.97 -8.29 -4.53
N GLU A 64 5.04 -7.55 -4.77
CA GLU A 64 6.37 -8.10 -5.02
C GLU A 64 7.32 -7.59 -3.94
N ALA A 65 8.07 -8.52 -3.33
CA ALA A 65 9.07 -8.15 -2.36
C ALA A 65 10.30 -7.59 -3.08
N VAL A 66 10.78 -6.45 -2.62
CA VAL A 66 11.97 -5.77 -3.16
C VAL A 66 13.01 -5.57 -2.07
N THR A 67 14.26 -5.37 -2.46
CA THR A 67 15.31 -5.03 -1.49
C THR A 67 15.14 -3.58 -0.99
N PRO A 68 15.73 -3.22 0.17
CA PRO A 68 15.69 -1.85 0.68
C PRO A 68 16.26 -0.80 -0.30
N GLU A 69 17.23 -1.18 -1.12
CA GLU A 69 17.84 -0.31 -2.13
C GLU A 69 16.85 0.00 -3.26
N VAL A 70 16.20 -1.05 -3.79
CA VAL A 70 15.15 -0.90 -4.81
C VAL A 70 13.97 -0.12 -4.24
N PHE A 71 13.61 -0.36 -2.98
CA PHE A 71 12.55 0.39 -2.30
C PHE A 71 12.83 1.91 -2.31
N LYS A 72 14.04 2.32 -1.91
CA LYS A 72 14.46 3.73 -1.91
C LYS A 72 14.48 4.34 -3.31
N GLU A 73 14.87 3.57 -4.33
CA GLU A 73 14.83 4.02 -5.71
C GLU A 73 13.39 4.28 -6.17
N LEU A 74 12.47 3.36 -5.84
CA LEU A 74 11.05 3.47 -6.18
C LEU A 74 10.37 4.65 -5.48
N GLU A 75 10.78 5.03 -4.27
CA GLU A 75 10.25 6.21 -3.56
C GLU A 75 10.47 7.52 -4.33
N GLN A 76 11.52 7.58 -5.14
CA GLN A 76 11.87 8.77 -5.93
C GLN A 76 11.19 8.78 -7.31
N ARG A 77 10.57 7.67 -7.72
CA ARG A 77 9.98 7.54 -9.05
C ARG A 77 8.56 8.07 -9.09
N PRO A 78 8.16 8.78 -10.16
CA PRO A 78 6.77 9.15 -10.37
C PRO A 78 5.89 7.90 -10.51
N ILE A 79 4.79 7.86 -9.76
CA ILE A 79 3.85 6.72 -9.73
C ILE A 79 3.36 6.34 -11.14
N ALA A 80 3.09 7.33 -11.99
CA ALA A 80 2.63 7.11 -13.37
C ALA A 80 3.60 6.25 -14.20
N SER A 81 4.90 6.28 -13.89
CA SER A 81 5.90 5.44 -14.56
C SER A 81 5.85 3.98 -14.11
N LEU A 82 5.48 3.75 -12.84
CA LEU A 82 5.41 2.42 -12.22
C LEU A 82 4.15 1.67 -12.67
N ILE A 83 2.99 2.35 -12.74
CA ILE A 83 1.73 1.73 -13.17
C ILE A 83 1.81 1.20 -14.60
N LYS A 84 2.44 1.97 -15.52
CA LYS A 84 2.56 1.59 -16.95
C LYS A 84 3.34 0.28 -17.16
N GLN A 85 4.24 -0.06 -16.23
CA GLN A 85 4.97 -1.34 -16.28
C GLN A 85 4.13 -2.51 -15.76
N ALA A 86 3.25 -2.26 -14.80
CA ALA A 86 2.41 -3.28 -14.18
C ALA A 86 1.20 -3.72 -15.04
N THR A 87 0.77 -2.92 -16.03
CA THR A 87 -0.38 -3.25 -16.89
C THR A 87 -0.05 -4.22 -18.04
N ARG A 88 1.16 -4.79 -18.09
CA ARG A 88 1.59 -5.73 -19.15
C ARG A 88 1.31 -7.21 -18.83
N TRP A 89 0.33 -7.49 -17.97
CA TRP A 89 0.00 -8.83 -17.50
C TRP A 89 -1.45 -9.19 -17.77
#